data_AF-A0AAU4BYW7-F1
#
_entry.id   AF-A0AAU4BYW7-F1
#
_cell.length_a   1.000
_cell.length_b   1.000
_cell.length_c   1.000
_cell.angle_alpha   90.00
_cell.angle_beta   90.00
_cell.angle_gamma   90.00
#
_symmetry.space_group_name_H-M   'P 1'
#
loop_
_entity.id
_entity.type
_entity.pdbx_description
1 polymer ?
#
loop_
_entity_poly.entity_id
_entity_poly.type
_entity_poly.pdbx_seq_one_letter_code
_entity_poly.pdbx_strand_id
1 'polypeptide(L)'
;MRLRLRQFRPRTGPHEHRVVQPWEPLRGTSLSAPEPIGALFGDQEGLTLLSGLFSFAACSRHTIVHLPLRRSPQPDEGFGTPVDLVLVHHTLGLRAAKWPALRRKLVHGTPLTAGTDEGRTARDAARWAERERRADFRGQVRHATHAGTFFLFGNRDVFAAAAVDLAEAACRGPRHKRVAQGHPALMTALPTLAQPPGGGHDVEVLVLFKPGPPHAHSARPGSQRPGGV
;
A
#
# COMPACT_ATOMS: atom_id res chain seq x y z
N MET A 1 -5.15 13.15 7.82
CA MET A 1 -4.49 12.16 8.71
C MET A 1 -3.01 12.51 8.83
N ARG A 2 -2.37 12.24 9.97
CA ARG A 2 -0.92 12.46 10.14
C ARG A 2 -0.16 11.13 10.08
N LEU A 3 0.80 11.03 9.18
CA LEU A 3 1.68 9.89 9.00
C LEU A 3 2.99 10.11 9.76
N ARG A 4 3.41 9.10 10.52
CA ARG A 4 4.77 9.02 11.08
C ARG A 4 5.61 8.18 10.13
N LEU A 5 6.61 8.81 9.55
CA LEU A 5 7.47 8.24 8.52
C LEU A 5 8.92 8.31 8.93
N ARG A 6 9.74 7.47 8.29
CA ARG A 6 11.19 7.54 8.31
C ARG A 6 11.66 7.92 6.91
N GLN A 7 12.38 9.04 6.80
CA GLN A 7 12.93 9.54 5.56
C GLN A 7 14.39 9.13 5.41
N PHE A 8 14.77 8.78 4.19
CA PHE A 8 16.14 8.50 3.80
C PHE A 8 16.48 9.31 2.55
N ARG A 9 17.76 9.69 2.42
CA ARG A 9 18.29 10.36 1.23
C ARG A 9 19.49 9.61 0.64
N PRO A 10 19.31 8.36 0.17
CA PRO A 10 20.40 7.62 -0.44
C PRO A 10 20.81 8.25 -1.78
N ARG A 11 22.12 8.29 -2.04
CA ARG A 11 22.68 8.68 -3.33
C ARG A 11 23.01 7.45 -4.17
N THR A 12 22.63 7.47 -5.45
CA THR A 12 22.97 6.44 -6.43
C THR A 12 23.65 7.12 -7.62
N GLY A 13 24.98 7.02 -7.71
CA GLY A 13 25.76 7.82 -8.65
C GLY A 13 25.56 9.32 -8.39
N PRO A 14 25.24 10.14 -9.41
CA PRO A 14 25.06 11.58 -9.24
C PRO A 14 23.70 11.95 -8.60
N HIS A 15 22.73 11.04 -8.56
CA HIS A 15 21.36 11.34 -8.12
C HIS A 15 21.14 11.06 -6.64
N GLU A 16 20.55 12.03 -5.93
CA GLU A 16 19.97 11.82 -4.61
C GLU A 16 18.50 11.43 -4.75
N HIS A 17 18.08 10.38 -4.04
CA HIS A 17 16.68 9.96 -4.01
C HIS A 17 16.10 10.21 -2.63
N ARG A 18 14.88 10.76 -2.57
CA ARG A 18 14.11 10.81 -1.34
C ARG A 18 13.27 9.55 -1.22
N VAL A 19 13.54 8.75 -0.19
CA VAL A 19 12.79 7.53 0.11
C VAL A 19 12.13 7.70 1.47
N VAL A 20 10.86 7.36 1.59
CA VAL A 20 10.17 7.30 2.88
C VAL A 20 9.68 5.89 3.16
N GLN A 21 9.67 5.53 4.43
CA GLN A 21 9.07 4.31 4.94
C GLN A 21 8.11 4.66 6.08
N PRO A 22 7.09 3.83 6.33
CA PRO A 22 6.35 3.84 7.58
C PRO A 22 7.31 3.79 8.78
N TRP A 23 7.02 4.53 9.85
CA TRP A 23 7.86 4.50 11.05
C TRP A 23 7.84 3.10 11.70
N GLU A 24 6.66 2.48 11.74
CA GLU A 24 6.44 1.15 12.26
C GLU A 24 6.16 0.16 11.11
N PRO A 25 6.62 -1.09 11.21
CA PRO A 25 6.28 -2.12 10.24
C PRO A 25 4.75 -2.31 10.13
N LEU A 26 4.23 -2.46 8.91
CA LEU A 26 2.81 -2.75 8.68
C LEU A 26 2.53 -4.22 8.99
N ARG A 27 2.24 -4.53 10.25
CA ARG A 27 1.99 -5.91 10.72
C ARG A 27 0.62 -6.44 10.28
N GLY A 28 -0.37 -5.56 10.15
CA GLY A 28 -1.71 -5.87 9.66
C GLY A 28 -1.84 -5.81 8.14
N THR A 29 -0.74 -5.96 7.38
CA THR A 29 -0.76 -5.88 5.92
C THR A 29 0.27 -6.81 5.32
N SER A 30 -0.11 -7.54 4.27
CA SER A 30 0.80 -8.36 3.47
C SER A 30 0.49 -8.21 1.99
N LEU A 31 1.52 -8.37 1.15
CA LEU A 31 1.41 -8.31 -0.30
C LEU A 31 2.15 -9.49 -0.91
N SER A 32 1.48 -10.19 -1.83
CA SER A 32 2.11 -11.14 -2.73
C SER A 32 2.28 -10.59 -4.15
N ALA A 33 3.34 -11.05 -4.82
CA ALA A 33 3.61 -10.69 -6.20
C ALA A 33 2.50 -11.21 -7.12
N PRO A 34 2.07 -10.42 -8.13
CA PRO A 34 1.13 -10.90 -9.11
C PRO A 34 1.78 -11.86 -10.12
N GLU A 35 1.24 -13.07 -10.20
CA GLU A 35 1.61 -14.09 -11.20
C GLU A 35 0.38 -14.96 -11.60
N PRO A 36 -0.58 -14.49 -12.43
CA PRO A 36 -0.89 -13.11 -12.84
C PRO A 36 -1.70 -12.33 -11.79
N ILE A 37 -2.27 -13.02 -10.80
CA ILE A 37 -3.06 -12.41 -9.72
C ILE A 37 -2.22 -12.41 -8.44
N GLY A 38 -2.10 -11.24 -7.81
CA GLY A 38 -1.52 -11.07 -6.48
C GLY A 38 -2.59 -10.70 -5.46
N ALA A 39 -2.22 -10.72 -4.19
CA ALA A 39 -3.12 -10.38 -3.10
C ALA A 39 -2.47 -9.39 -2.12
N LEU A 40 -3.16 -8.28 -1.87
CA LEU A 40 -2.90 -7.35 -0.80
C LEU A 40 -3.92 -7.61 0.31
N PHE A 41 -3.49 -8.26 1.38
CA PHE A 41 -4.32 -8.40 2.57
C PHE A 41 -4.07 -7.24 3.51
N GLY A 42 -5.13 -6.74 4.14
CA GLY A 42 -4.98 -5.81 5.25
C GLY A 42 -6.15 -5.84 6.22
N ASP A 43 -5.85 -5.53 7.48
CA ASP A 43 -6.87 -5.19 8.46
C ASP A 43 -7.25 -3.70 8.37
N GLN A 44 -8.13 -3.25 9.26
CA GLN A 44 -8.60 -1.87 9.25
C GLN A 44 -7.47 -0.86 9.46
N GLU A 45 -6.50 -1.15 10.34
CA GLU A 45 -5.40 -0.24 10.63
C GLU A 45 -4.39 -0.22 9.47
N GLY A 46 -4.03 -1.38 8.96
CA GLY A 46 -3.13 -1.57 7.83
C GLY A 46 -3.65 -0.89 6.56
N LEU A 47 -4.93 -1.10 6.21
CA LEU A 47 -5.54 -0.45 5.05
C LEU A 47 -5.69 1.06 5.23
N THR A 48 -5.98 1.54 6.45
CA THR A 48 -6.02 2.99 6.75
C THR A 48 -4.64 3.62 6.57
N LEU A 49 -3.59 2.97 7.08
CA LEU A 49 -2.22 3.45 6.92
C LEU A 49 -1.77 3.41 5.45
N LEU A 50 -2.09 2.33 4.72
CA LEU A 50 -1.84 2.22 3.30
C LEU A 50 -2.53 3.33 2.52
N SER A 51 -3.82 3.59 2.77
CA SER A 51 -4.55 4.71 2.16
C SER A 51 -3.81 6.03 2.34
N GLY A 52 -3.35 6.32 3.56
CA GLY A 52 -2.54 7.51 3.83
C GLY A 52 -1.22 7.54 3.04
N LEU A 53 -0.52 6.42 2.92
CA LEU A 53 0.74 6.32 2.17
C LEU A 53 0.54 6.53 0.67
N PHE A 54 -0.56 6.03 0.11
CA PHE A 54 -0.96 6.29 -1.28
C PHE A 54 -1.34 7.77 -1.49
N SER A 55 -2.10 8.38 -0.56
CA SER A 55 -2.40 9.81 -0.58
C SER A 55 -1.12 10.68 -0.50
N PHE A 56 -0.16 10.27 0.32
CA PHE A 56 1.14 10.93 0.40
C PHE A 56 1.93 10.79 -0.91
N ALA A 57 1.95 9.60 -1.53
CA ALA A 57 2.59 9.39 -2.83
C ALA A 57 1.95 10.26 -3.93
N ALA A 58 0.62 10.42 -3.89
CA ALA A 58 -0.10 11.31 -4.81
C ALA A 58 0.36 12.78 -4.68
N CYS A 59 0.60 13.24 -3.46
CA CYS A 59 1.05 14.61 -3.18
C CYS A 59 2.57 14.81 -3.35
N SER A 60 3.36 13.75 -3.47
CA SER A 60 4.82 13.82 -3.39
C SER A 60 5.52 13.18 -4.59
N ARG A 61 5.41 13.83 -5.76
CA ARG A 61 5.97 13.34 -7.04
C ARG A 61 7.47 13.02 -7.05
N HIS A 62 8.24 13.59 -6.11
CA HIS A 62 9.70 13.42 -6.03
C HIS A 62 10.14 12.48 -4.90
N THR A 63 9.21 11.68 -4.38
CA THR A 63 9.45 10.77 -3.26
C THR A 63 9.10 9.34 -3.64
N ILE A 64 9.97 8.42 -3.25
CA ILE A 64 9.72 6.97 -3.31
C ILE A 64 9.11 6.56 -1.97
N VAL A 65 7.95 5.95 -1.98
CA VAL A 65 7.36 5.34 -0.77
C VAL A 65 7.67 3.85 -0.78
N HIS A 66 8.44 3.37 0.19
CA HIS A 66 8.78 1.97 0.35
C HIS A 66 8.06 1.38 1.55
N LEU A 67 7.33 0.29 1.32
CA LEU A 67 6.60 -0.46 2.33
C LEU A 67 7.22 -1.85 2.45
N PRO A 68 7.97 -2.13 3.53
CA PRO A 68 8.67 -3.39 3.70
C PRO A 68 7.70 -4.50 4.17
N LEU A 69 6.85 -4.98 3.26
CA LEU A 69 5.78 -5.94 3.54
C LEU A 69 6.21 -7.41 3.45
N ARG A 70 7.36 -7.71 2.84
CA ARG A 70 7.80 -9.11 2.62
C ARG A 70 8.00 -9.92 3.92
N ARG A 71 8.18 -9.23 5.05
CA ARG A 71 8.37 -9.81 6.39
C ARG A 71 7.13 -9.70 7.26
N SER A 72 6.06 -9.12 6.75
CA SER A 72 4.80 -9.06 7.46
C SER A 72 4.17 -10.45 7.52
N PRO A 73 3.46 -10.78 8.62
CA PRO A 73 2.70 -12.02 8.71
C PRO A 73 1.78 -12.19 7.50
N GLN A 74 1.85 -13.35 6.86
CA GLN A 74 0.91 -13.70 5.80
C GLN A 74 -0.31 -14.35 6.45
N PRO A 75 -1.53 -14.07 5.96
CA PRO A 75 -2.71 -14.83 6.36
C PRO A 75 -2.61 -16.26 5.86
N ASP A 76 -3.33 -17.17 6.50
CA ASP A 76 -3.36 -18.59 6.11
C ASP A 76 -3.94 -18.79 4.69
N GLU A 77 -4.87 -17.92 4.29
CA GLU A 77 -5.42 -17.89 2.91
C GLU A 77 -4.51 -17.16 1.91
N GLY A 78 -3.37 -16.65 2.36
CA GLY A 78 -2.40 -15.97 1.53
C GLY A 78 -1.79 -16.91 0.50
N PHE A 79 -1.56 -16.41 -0.71
CA PHE A 79 -0.94 -17.14 -1.80
C PHE A 79 0.08 -16.27 -2.53
N GLY A 80 0.99 -16.92 -3.26
CA GLY A 80 2.04 -16.25 -4.03
C GLY A 80 3.24 -15.83 -3.18
N THR A 81 4.24 -15.26 -3.85
CA THR A 81 5.51 -14.89 -3.22
C THR A 81 5.38 -13.55 -2.48
N PRO A 82 5.68 -13.47 -1.17
CA PRO A 82 5.65 -12.20 -0.44
C PRO A 82 6.64 -11.18 -0.98
N VAL A 83 6.21 -9.93 -1.14
CA VAL A 83 7.02 -8.84 -1.70
C VAL A 83 6.86 -7.54 -0.92
N ASP A 84 7.88 -6.69 -0.97
CA ASP A 84 7.75 -5.29 -0.57
C ASP A 84 6.93 -4.52 -1.62
N LEU A 85 6.28 -3.43 -1.21
CA LEU A 85 5.61 -2.51 -2.13
C LEU A 85 6.43 -1.21 -2.26
N VAL A 86 6.62 -0.73 -3.48
CA VAL A 86 7.25 0.55 -3.75
C VAL A 86 6.36 1.41 -4.66
N LEU A 87 5.93 2.56 -4.16
CA LEU A 87 5.18 3.56 -4.92
C LEU A 87 6.15 4.61 -5.46
N VAL A 88 6.09 4.83 -6.78
CA VAL A 88 6.95 5.79 -7.46
C VAL A 88 6.11 6.60 -8.44
N HIS A 89 6.25 7.91 -8.39
CA HIS A 89 5.71 8.73 -9.47
C HIS A 89 6.49 8.46 -10.75
N HIS A 90 5.80 8.17 -11.86
CA HIS A 90 6.43 7.75 -13.12
C HIS A 90 7.49 8.72 -13.64
N THR A 91 7.35 10.03 -13.37
CA THR A 91 8.33 11.06 -13.76
C THR A 91 9.66 10.99 -13.01
N LEU A 92 9.75 10.25 -11.90
CA LEU A 92 10.99 10.13 -11.13
C LEU A 92 12.04 9.27 -11.86
N GLY A 93 11.62 8.45 -12.84
CA GLY A 93 12.54 7.68 -13.67
C GLY A 93 13.29 6.55 -12.93
N LEU A 94 12.87 6.18 -11.72
CA LEU A 94 13.48 5.06 -10.99
C LEU A 94 13.32 3.77 -11.80
N ARG A 95 14.44 3.09 -12.07
CA ARG A 95 14.43 1.75 -12.68
C ARG A 95 14.42 0.69 -11.58
N ALA A 96 13.53 -0.30 -11.68
CA ALA A 96 13.40 -1.39 -10.71
C ALA A 96 14.75 -2.11 -10.47
N ALA A 97 15.57 -2.30 -11.51
CA ALA A 97 16.89 -2.91 -11.42
C ALA A 97 17.90 -2.14 -10.52
N LYS A 98 17.69 -0.83 -10.27
CA LYS A 98 18.55 -0.04 -9.38
C LYS A 98 18.11 -0.12 -7.92
N TRP A 99 16.92 -0.66 -7.66
CA TRP A 99 16.35 -0.74 -6.32
C TRP A 99 17.21 -1.51 -5.32
N PRO A 100 17.80 -2.68 -5.63
CA PRO A 100 18.60 -3.40 -4.64
C PRO A 100 19.81 -2.60 -4.13
N ALA A 101 20.43 -1.78 -4.99
CA ALA A 101 21.52 -0.90 -4.59
C ALA A 101 21.04 0.25 -3.70
N LEU A 102 19.88 0.81 -4.00
CA LEU A 102 19.27 1.89 -3.23
C LEU A 102 18.73 1.39 -1.88
N ARG A 103 18.01 0.26 -1.85
CA ARG A 103 17.45 -0.39 -0.66
C ARG A 103 18.52 -0.70 0.39
N ARG A 104 19.70 -1.16 -0.03
CA ARG A 104 20.84 -1.45 0.87
C ARG A 104 21.36 -0.21 1.61
N LYS A 105 21.10 1.00 1.12
CA LYS A 105 21.56 2.26 1.72
C LYS A 105 20.55 2.85 2.72
N LEU A 106 19.40 2.20 2.94
CA LEU A 106 18.34 2.68 3.83
C LEU A 106 18.61 2.30 5.31
N VAL A 107 19.71 2.81 5.88
CA VAL A 107 20.16 2.44 7.24
C VAL A 107 19.88 3.55 8.26
N HIS A 108 20.25 4.79 7.95
CA HIS A 108 20.12 5.95 8.86
C HIS A 108 19.01 6.89 8.41
N GLY A 109 17.76 6.52 8.72
CA GLY A 109 16.61 7.34 8.38
C GLY A 109 16.30 8.38 9.46
N THR A 110 15.86 9.55 9.05
CA THR A 110 15.41 10.62 9.95
C THR A 110 13.90 10.56 10.16
N PRO A 111 13.37 10.88 11.35
CA PRO A 111 11.94 11.01 11.56
C PRO A 111 11.33 12.08 10.65
N LEU A 112 10.13 11.81 10.15
CA LEU A 112 9.34 12.73 9.35
C LEU A 112 7.86 12.57 9.73
N THR A 113 7.19 13.67 10.03
CA THR A 113 5.72 13.70 10.13
C THR A 113 5.16 14.35 8.89
N ALA A 114 4.23 13.69 8.21
CA ALA A 114 3.58 14.21 7.02
C ALA A 114 2.06 14.25 7.22
N GLY A 115 1.43 15.38 6.89
CA GLY A 115 -0.01 15.46 6.74
C GLY A 115 -0.46 14.88 5.40
N THR A 116 -1.60 14.22 5.39
CA THR A 116 -2.39 13.95 4.18
C THR A 116 -3.50 14.99 4.08
N ASP A 117 -3.92 15.29 2.84
CA ASP A 117 -5.02 16.20 2.52
C ASP A 117 -6.13 15.38 1.89
N GLU A 118 -7.09 14.92 2.71
CA GLU A 118 -8.18 14.06 2.28
C GLU A 118 -9.06 14.74 1.24
N GLY A 119 -9.34 16.03 1.41
CA GLY A 119 -10.16 16.80 0.47
C GLY A 119 -9.53 16.89 -0.91
N ARG A 120 -8.20 17.11 -0.98
CA ARG A 120 -7.46 17.05 -2.24
C ARG A 120 -7.43 15.64 -2.82
N THR A 121 -7.17 14.63 -1.99
CA THR A 121 -7.13 13.23 -2.42
C THR A 121 -8.45 12.83 -3.07
N ALA A 122 -9.58 13.17 -2.44
CA ALA A 122 -10.91 12.90 -2.98
C ALA A 122 -11.17 13.60 -4.33
N ARG A 123 -10.75 14.86 -4.49
CA ARG A 123 -10.86 15.57 -5.77
C ARG A 123 -10.05 14.92 -6.88
N ASP A 124 -8.81 14.52 -6.58
CA ASP A 124 -7.93 13.87 -7.56
C ASP A 124 -8.43 12.46 -7.94
N ALA A 125 -8.95 11.72 -6.96
CA ALA A 125 -9.62 10.44 -7.18
C ALA A 125 -10.87 10.58 -8.06
N ALA A 126 -11.71 11.59 -7.81
CA ALA A 126 -12.88 11.86 -8.65
C ALA A 126 -12.48 12.18 -10.10
N ARG A 127 -11.39 12.94 -10.29
CA ARG A 127 -10.83 13.22 -11.62
C ARG A 127 -10.28 11.97 -12.31
N TRP A 128 -9.72 11.02 -11.55
CA TRP A 128 -9.33 9.72 -12.08
C TRP A 128 -10.57 8.95 -12.56
N ALA A 129 -11.57 8.78 -11.69
CA ALA A 129 -12.81 8.05 -12.01
C ALA A 129 -13.55 8.65 -13.22
N GLU A 130 -13.55 9.97 -13.38
CA GLU A 130 -14.14 10.62 -14.55
C GLU A 130 -13.40 10.25 -15.86
N ARG A 131 -12.07 10.19 -15.81
CA ARG A 131 -11.26 9.79 -16.98
C ARG A 131 -11.38 8.31 -17.26
N GLU A 132 -11.44 7.47 -16.24
CA GLU A 132 -11.57 6.02 -16.37
C GLU A 132 -12.84 5.62 -17.12
N ARG A 133 -13.92 6.40 -16.97
CA ARG A 133 -15.18 6.19 -17.71
C ARG A 133 -15.10 6.56 -19.19
N ARG A 134 -14.02 7.20 -19.65
CA ARG A 134 -13.88 7.61 -21.05
C ARG A 134 -13.41 6.43 -21.89
N ALA A 135 -13.97 6.28 -23.08
CA ALA A 135 -13.67 5.17 -23.97
C ALA A 135 -12.20 5.12 -24.45
N ASP A 136 -11.50 6.27 -24.45
CA ASP A 136 -10.10 6.41 -24.85
C ASP A 136 -9.11 6.21 -23.68
N PHE A 137 -9.60 5.88 -22.49
CA PHE A 137 -8.77 5.79 -21.31
C PHE A 137 -7.77 4.65 -21.39
N ARG A 138 -6.49 5.02 -21.38
CA ARG A 138 -5.36 4.09 -21.32
C ARG A 138 -4.71 4.05 -19.95
N GLY A 139 -5.47 4.26 -18.88
CA GLY A 139 -4.99 4.47 -17.51
C GLY A 139 -4.38 3.25 -16.81
N GLN A 140 -3.67 2.43 -17.56
CA GLN A 140 -2.91 1.33 -17.02
C GLN A 140 -1.74 1.85 -16.19
N VAL A 141 -1.58 1.30 -14.99
CA VAL A 141 -0.48 1.61 -14.11
C VAL A 141 0.69 0.71 -14.47
N ARG A 142 1.81 1.33 -14.86
CA ARG A 142 3.02 0.55 -15.12
C ARG A 142 3.49 -0.09 -13.83
N HIS A 143 3.78 -1.38 -13.87
CA HIS A 143 4.30 -2.12 -12.73
C HIS A 143 5.56 -2.89 -13.09
N ALA A 144 6.27 -3.39 -12.08
CA ALA A 144 7.35 -4.35 -12.24
C ALA A 144 7.52 -5.15 -10.95
N THR A 145 7.96 -6.40 -11.05
CA THR A 145 8.43 -7.18 -9.89
C THR A 145 9.93 -7.40 -10.05
N HIS A 146 10.71 -6.99 -9.05
CA HIS A 146 12.16 -7.18 -9.08
C HIS A 146 12.74 -7.30 -7.66
N ALA A 147 13.58 -8.32 -7.45
CA ALA A 147 14.33 -8.54 -6.21
C ALA A 147 13.46 -8.53 -4.92
N GLY A 148 12.31 -9.22 -4.98
CA GLY A 148 11.35 -9.31 -3.88
C GLY A 148 10.61 -8.00 -3.60
N THR A 149 10.41 -7.18 -4.63
CA THR A 149 9.71 -5.89 -4.53
C THR A 149 8.80 -5.71 -5.75
N PHE A 150 7.55 -5.38 -5.47
CA PHE A 150 6.56 -4.96 -6.45
C PHE A 150 6.53 -3.43 -6.53
N PHE A 151 6.67 -2.90 -7.74
CA PHE A 151 6.71 -1.47 -8.02
C PHE A 151 5.43 -1.03 -8.70
N LEU A 152 4.85 0.05 -8.21
CA LEU A 152 3.78 0.79 -8.88
C LEU A 152 4.30 2.13 -9.35
N PHE A 153 4.36 2.30 -10.67
CA PHE A 153 4.74 3.54 -11.33
C PHE A 153 3.48 4.31 -11.72
N GLY A 154 2.96 5.10 -10.79
CA GLY A 154 1.71 5.83 -10.93
C GLY A 154 1.90 7.32 -11.21
N ASN A 155 0.78 8.01 -11.41
CA ASN A 155 0.71 9.46 -11.32
C ASN A 155 -0.08 9.86 -10.07
N ARG A 156 -0.22 11.17 -9.85
CA ARG A 156 -1.00 11.72 -8.73
C ARG A 156 -2.41 11.13 -8.64
N ASP A 157 -3.12 11.07 -9.76
CA ASP A 157 -4.54 10.76 -9.79
C ASP A 157 -4.79 9.26 -9.51
N VAL A 158 -3.95 8.38 -10.06
CA VAL A 158 -3.92 6.94 -9.77
C VAL A 158 -3.72 6.68 -8.29
N PHE A 159 -2.70 7.30 -7.69
CA PHE A 159 -2.39 7.09 -6.28
C PHE A 159 -3.48 7.65 -5.38
N ALA A 160 -4.13 8.75 -5.77
CA ALA A 160 -5.26 9.29 -5.05
C ALA A 160 -6.50 8.39 -5.12
N ALA A 161 -6.79 7.81 -6.29
CA ALA A 161 -7.88 6.84 -6.46
C ALA A 161 -7.65 5.60 -5.58
N ALA A 162 -6.47 4.97 -5.69
CA ALA A 162 -6.12 3.83 -4.83
C ALA A 162 -6.17 4.18 -3.33
N ALA A 163 -5.80 5.40 -2.93
CA ALA A 163 -5.95 5.84 -1.55
C ALA A 163 -7.40 5.84 -1.08
N VAL A 164 -8.34 6.32 -1.91
CA VAL A 164 -9.78 6.32 -1.60
C VAL A 164 -10.30 4.89 -1.52
N ASP A 165 -9.94 4.02 -2.46
CA ASP A 165 -10.39 2.62 -2.47
C ASP A 165 -9.90 1.86 -1.23
N LEU A 166 -8.65 2.10 -0.81
CA LEU A 166 -8.09 1.52 0.41
C LEU A 166 -8.78 2.05 1.68
N ALA A 167 -9.13 3.33 1.73
CA ALA A 167 -9.89 3.90 2.85
C ALA A 167 -11.30 3.31 2.92
N GLU A 168 -11.95 3.13 1.77
CA GLU A 168 -13.24 2.48 1.68
C GLU A 168 -13.17 1.01 2.11
N ALA A 169 -12.14 0.29 1.66
CA ALA A 169 -11.87 -1.08 2.07
C ALA A 169 -11.67 -1.19 3.60
N ALA A 170 -10.92 -0.26 4.21
CA ALA A 170 -10.75 -0.20 5.66
C ALA A 170 -12.08 0.07 6.40
N CYS A 171 -12.91 0.97 5.88
CA CYS A 171 -14.17 1.39 6.49
C CYS A 171 -15.26 0.32 6.37
N ARG A 172 -15.40 -0.29 5.19
CA ARG A 172 -16.46 -1.27 4.91
C ARG A 172 -16.06 -2.69 5.28
N GLY A 173 -14.77 -3.03 5.20
CA GLY A 173 -14.25 -4.38 5.43
C GLY A 173 -14.80 -5.09 6.66
N PRO A 174 -14.78 -4.46 7.86
CA PRO A 174 -15.34 -5.06 9.08
C PRO A 174 -16.83 -5.44 8.99
N ARG A 175 -17.58 -4.84 8.06
CA ARG A 175 -19.02 -5.02 7.88
C ARG A 175 -19.36 -6.10 6.85
N HIS A 176 -18.35 -6.66 6.16
CA HIS A 176 -18.59 -7.73 5.20
C HIS A 176 -19.00 -9.03 5.89
N LYS A 177 -19.87 -9.79 5.22
CA LYS A 177 -20.31 -11.10 5.70
C LYS A 177 -19.09 -12.01 5.90
N ARG A 178 -19.12 -12.85 6.95
CA ARG A 178 -18.09 -13.83 7.30
C ARG A 178 -16.74 -13.26 7.80
N VAL A 179 -16.53 -11.96 7.74
CA VAL A 179 -15.34 -11.31 8.36
C VAL A 179 -15.30 -11.53 9.86
N ALA A 180 -16.44 -11.43 10.55
CA ALA A 180 -16.54 -11.72 11.98
C ALA A 180 -16.24 -13.20 12.33
N GLN A 181 -16.29 -14.10 11.35
CA GLN A 181 -15.93 -15.52 11.48
C GLN A 181 -14.46 -15.77 11.12
N GLY A 182 -13.70 -14.70 10.85
CA GLY A 182 -12.29 -14.77 10.48
C GLY A 182 -12.04 -14.92 8.98
N HIS A 183 -13.04 -14.97 8.11
CA HIS A 183 -12.80 -15.11 6.67
C HIS A 183 -12.40 -13.77 6.02
N PRO A 184 -11.51 -13.80 5.00
CA PRO A 184 -11.21 -12.59 4.22
C PRO A 184 -12.41 -12.19 3.35
N ALA A 185 -12.50 -10.90 3.05
CA ALA A 185 -13.46 -10.33 2.10
C ALA A 185 -12.73 -9.59 1.00
N LEU A 186 -13.02 -9.92 -0.26
CA LEU A 186 -12.57 -9.13 -1.40
C LEU A 186 -13.26 -7.77 -1.36
N MET A 187 -12.46 -6.70 -1.34
CA MET A 187 -12.96 -5.32 -1.24
C MET A 187 -12.90 -4.60 -2.57
N THR A 188 -11.76 -4.72 -3.25
CA THR A 188 -11.45 -4.05 -4.53
C THR A 188 -10.21 -4.71 -5.14
N ALA A 189 -9.67 -4.15 -6.22
CA ALA A 189 -8.34 -4.43 -6.73
C ALA A 189 -7.52 -3.14 -6.76
N LEU A 190 -6.19 -3.24 -6.78
CA LEU A 190 -5.35 -2.10 -7.15
C LEU A 190 -5.67 -1.67 -8.60
N PRO A 191 -5.43 -0.39 -8.96
CA PRO A 191 -5.79 0.11 -10.28
C PRO A 191 -5.22 -0.75 -11.41
N THR A 192 -5.95 -0.84 -12.53
CA THR A 192 -5.64 -1.71 -13.67
C THR A 192 -4.16 -1.63 -14.04
N LEU A 193 -3.46 -2.77 -13.98
CA LEU A 193 -2.03 -2.83 -14.20
C LEU A 193 -1.73 -3.04 -15.69
N ALA A 194 -0.67 -2.39 -16.17
CA ALA A 194 -0.26 -2.49 -17.57
C ALA A 194 0.25 -3.90 -17.91
N GLN A 195 -0.43 -4.59 -18.83
CA GLN A 195 -0.07 -5.96 -19.18
C GLN A 195 1.24 -6.04 -19.98
N PRO A 196 2.08 -7.07 -19.72
CA PRO A 196 3.16 -7.41 -20.63
C PRO A 196 2.60 -7.96 -21.95
N PRO A 197 3.29 -7.77 -23.10
CA PRO A 197 2.88 -8.35 -24.38
C PRO A 197 2.77 -9.89 -24.28
N GLY A 198 1.63 -10.46 -24.73
CA GLY A 198 1.45 -11.93 -24.87
C GLY A 198 0.66 -12.66 -23.78
N GLY A 199 -0.14 -11.97 -22.95
CA GLY A 199 -0.93 -12.58 -21.86
C GLY A 199 -2.40 -12.86 -22.20
N GLY A 200 -2.95 -13.94 -21.62
CA GLY A 200 -4.38 -14.32 -21.69
C GLY A 200 -5.21 -13.95 -20.44
N HIS A 201 -4.59 -13.37 -19.41
CA HIS A 201 -5.23 -12.86 -18.20
C HIS A 201 -4.57 -11.57 -17.72
N ASP A 202 -5.39 -10.63 -17.26
CA ASP A 202 -4.97 -9.35 -16.71
C ASP A 202 -4.13 -9.53 -15.45
N VAL A 203 -3.05 -8.74 -15.34
CA VAL A 203 -2.26 -8.70 -14.10
C VAL A 203 -3.05 -7.88 -13.09
N GLU A 204 -3.40 -8.49 -11.96
CA GLU A 204 -4.22 -7.87 -10.94
C GLU A 204 -3.62 -8.05 -9.55
N VAL A 205 -3.87 -7.10 -8.66
CA VAL A 205 -3.60 -7.28 -7.23
C VAL A 205 -4.91 -7.03 -6.50
N LEU A 206 -5.52 -8.11 -6.02
CA LEU A 206 -6.76 -8.05 -5.26
C LEU A 206 -6.49 -7.46 -3.88
N VAL A 207 -7.37 -6.58 -3.41
CA VAL A 207 -7.32 -6.02 -2.06
C VAL A 207 -8.36 -6.75 -1.20
N LEU A 208 -7.88 -7.49 -0.22
CA LEU A 208 -8.71 -8.28 0.68
C LEU A 208 -8.65 -7.72 2.10
N PHE A 209 -9.81 -7.49 2.69
CA PHE A 209 -9.91 -7.23 4.12
C PHE A 209 -9.80 -8.55 4.88
N LYS A 210 -8.90 -8.62 5.85
CA LYS A 210 -8.81 -9.72 6.82
C LYS A 210 -8.65 -9.10 8.20
N PRO A 211 -9.50 -9.44 9.19
CA PRO A 211 -9.29 -8.96 10.54
C PRO A 211 -7.96 -9.53 11.05
N GLY A 212 -7.09 -8.67 11.56
CA GLY A 212 -5.85 -9.11 12.19
C GLY A 212 -6.15 -10.06 13.36
N PRO A 213 -5.22 -10.99 13.69
CA PRO A 213 -5.34 -11.72 14.94
C PRO A 213 -5.46 -10.68 16.07
N PRO A 214 -6.36 -10.87 17.06
CA PRO A 214 -6.52 -9.91 18.14
C PRO A 214 -5.16 -9.71 18.80
N HIS A 215 -4.56 -8.54 18.56
CA HIS A 215 -3.30 -8.20 19.21
C HIS A 215 -3.57 -8.21 20.72
N ALA A 216 -2.73 -8.93 21.47
CA ALA A 216 -2.86 -9.18 22.90
C ALA A 216 -2.70 -7.93 23.80
N HIS A 217 -3.04 -6.75 23.28
CA HIS A 217 -3.01 -5.47 23.99
C HIS A 217 -4.33 -4.71 23.89
N SER A 218 -5.44 -5.40 23.64
CA SER A 218 -6.75 -4.90 24.04
C SER A 218 -7.07 -5.35 25.48
N ALA A 219 -6.24 -4.95 26.45
CA ALA A 219 -6.73 -4.86 27.80
C ALA A 219 -7.81 -3.77 27.77
N ARG A 220 -9.09 -4.17 27.86
CA ARG A 220 -10.19 -3.23 28.07
C ARG A 220 -9.83 -2.40 29.31
N PRO A 221 -9.74 -1.06 29.23
CA PRO A 221 -9.71 -0.25 30.44
C PRO A 221 -11.10 -0.37 31.07
N GLY A 222 -11.23 -1.20 32.11
CA GLY A 222 -12.52 -1.36 32.78
C GLY A 222 -12.77 -2.63 33.58
N SER A 223 -11.87 -3.61 33.66
CA SER A 223 -12.02 -4.68 34.67
C SER A 223 -11.38 -4.25 35.98
N GLN A 224 -12.07 -3.38 36.72
CA GLN A 224 -11.89 -3.30 38.17
C GLN A 224 -12.13 -4.71 38.74
N ARG A 225 -11.14 -5.24 39.46
CA ARG A 225 -11.35 -6.37 40.35
C ARG A 225 -12.28 -5.88 41.48
N PRO A 226 -13.44 -6.50 41.73
CA PRO A 226 -14.12 -6.29 43.00
C PRO A 226 -13.28 -6.93 44.11
N GLY A 227 -13.20 -6.23 45.24
CA GLY A 227 -12.44 -6.65 46.42
C GLY A 227 -12.87 -8.01 46.96
N GLY A 228 -11.92 -8.66 47.61
CA GLY A 228 -12.14 -9.85 48.44
C GLY A 228 -11.32 -9.66 49.71
N VAL A 229 -12.06 -9.58 50.81
CA VAL A 229 -11.71 -9.41 52.23
C VAL A 229 -10.52 -10.25 52.69
#